data_AF-A0A937F6T7-F1
#
_entry.id   AF-A0A937F6T7-F1
#
_cell.length_a   1.000
_cell.length_b   1.000
_cell.length_c   1.000
_cell.angle_alpha   90.00
_cell.angle_beta   90.00
_cell.angle_gamma   90.00
#
_symmetry.space_group_name_H-M   'P 1'
#
loop_
_entity.id
_entity.type
_entity.pdbx_description
1 polymer ?
#
loop_
_entity_poly.entity_id
_entity_poly.type
_entity_poly.pdbx_seq_one_letter_code
_entity_poly.pdbx_strand_id
1 'polypeptide(L)'
;MQRRKLMKRNNNVIFLIDSQSYDRNLFSLTLERVTNCRVFNFFSLEETRLYEKLQPSLILHNSDGHTPTYYEGINSVHISNDLVKNRLTPAYFNNLIMYDIAKAVKKLLK
;
A
#
# COMPACT_ATOMS: atom_id res chain seq x y z
N MET A 1 -26.29 -1.17 23.97
CA MET A 1 -25.54 -2.12 23.11
C MET A 1 -25.34 -1.50 21.74
N GLN A 2 -24.16 -0.92 21.46
CA GLN A 2 -23.87 -0.38 20.13
C GLN A 2 -23.45 -1.53 19.19
N ARG A 3 -24.27 -1.79 18.16
CA ARG A 3 -23.93 -2.74 17.09
C ARG A 3 -22.64 -2.26 16.39
N ARG A 4 -21.53 -2.97 16.58
CA ARG A 4 -20.35 -2.81 15.72
C ARG A 4 -20.78 -3.19 14.30
N LYS A 5 -20.87 -2.20 13.39
CA LYS A 5 -21.04 -2.46 11.96
C LYS A 5 -19.87 -3.32 11.53
N LEU A 6 -20.13 -4.59 11.21
CA LEU A 6 -19.17 -5.46 10.55
C LEU A 6 -18.80 -4.77 9.23
N MET A 7 -17.61 -4.18 9.15
CA MET A 7 -17.16 -3.52 7.93
C MET A 7 -17.09 -4.60 6.85
N LYS A 8 -17.91 -4.45 5.79
CA LYS A 8 -17.82 -5.30 4.59
C LYS A 8 -16.43 -5.09 4.01
N ARG A 9 -15.45 -5.94 4.35
CA ARG A 9 -14.10 -5.84 3.81
C ARG A 9 -14.19 -5.91 2.29
N ASN A 10 -13.55 -4.96 1.62
CA ASN A 10 -13.40 -5.02 0.18
C ASN A 10 -12.44 -6.17 -0.11
N ASN A 11 -12.78 -7.06 -1.06
CA ASN A 11 -11.92 -8.19 -1.40
C ASN A 11 -10.63 -7.77 -2.15
N ASN A 12 -10.47 -6.47 -2.38
CA ASN A 12 -9.29 -5.90 -3.00
C ASN A 12 -8.05 -6.13 -2.13
N VAL A 13 -6.97 -6.50 -2.82
CA VAL A 13 -5.66 -6.76 -2.24
C VAL A 13 -4.70 -5.65 -2.68
N ILE A 14 -3.92 -5.15 -1.73
CA ILE A 14 -2.84 -4.19 -1.98
C ILE A 14 -1.52 -4.86 -1.59
N PHE A 15 -0.54 -4.81 -2.48
CA PHE A 15 0.83 -5.20 -2.14
C PHE A 15 1.61 -3.95 -1.75
N LEU A 16 2.17 -3.94 -0.54
CA LEU A 16 3.02 -2.87 -0.03
C LEU A 16 4.46 -3.38 -0.01
N ILE A 17 5.29 -2.84 -0.89
CA ILE A 17 6.68 -3.24 -1.09
C ILE A 17 7.57 -2.12 -0.58
N ASP A 18 8.13 -2.33 0.60
CA ASP A 18 8.94 -1.34 1.27
C ASP A 18 10.06 -2.01 2.04
N SER A 19 11.29 -1.74 1.60
CA SER A 19 12.53 -2.26 2.18
C SER A 19 13.12 -1.34 3.26
N GLN A 20 12.63 -0.10 3.38
CA GLN A 20 13.28 0.94 4.18
C GLN A 20 12.41 1.49 5.33
N SER A 21 11.10 1.22 5.37
CA SER A 21 10.28 1.74 6.48
C SER A 21 10.40 0.93 7.77
N TYR A 22 10.85 1.64 8.82
CA TYR A 22 10.88 1.14 10.20
C TYR A 22 9.49 0.80 10.76
N ASP A 23 8.41 1.33 10.16
CA ASP A 23 7.03 1.10 10.62
C ASP A 23 6.05 0.69 9.50
N ARG A 24 6.48 -0.27 8.67
CA ARG A 24 5.66 -0.90 7.62
C ARG A 24 4.36 -1.48 8.16
N ASN A 25 4.37 -2.00 9.39
CA ASN A 25 3.20 -2.58 10.03
C ASN A 25 2.14 -1.52 10.35
N LEU A 26 2.53 -0.38 10.92
CA LEU A 26 1.59 0.71 11.17
C LEU A 26 1.04 1.30 9.86
N PHE A 27 1.89 1.42 8.84
CA PHE A 27 1.43 1.90 7.54
C PHE A 27 0.44 0.93 6.89
N SER A 28 0.72 -0.37 6.93
CA SER A 28 -0.17 -1.44 6.49
C SER A 28 -1.52 -1.38 7.19
N LEU A 29 -1.54 -1.29 8.53
CA LEU A 29 -2.77 -1.13 9.32
C LEU A 29 -3.54 0.15 8.95
N THR A 30 -2.82 1.24 8.68
CA THR A 30 -3.43 2.52 8.27
C THR A 30 -4.08 2.38 6.90
N LEU A 31 -3.41 1.73 5.94
CA LEU A 31 -3.94 1.43 4.62
C LEU A 31 -5.20 0.57 4.73
N GLU A 32 -5.13 -0.56 5.44
CA GLU A 32 -6.28 -1.45 5.64
C GLU A 32 -7.48 -0.71 6.25
N ARG A 33 -7.24 0.12 7.27
CA ARG A 33 -8.30 0.89 7.93
C ARG A 33 -8.97 1.90 7.00
N VAL A 34 -8.20 2.58 6.15
CA VAL A 34 -8.71 3.66 5.29
C VAL A 34 -9.34 3.10 4.02
N THR A 35 -8.67 2.17 3.34
CA THR A 35 -9.07 1.60 2.06
C THR A 35 -10.06 0.46 2.23
N ASN A 36 -10.11 -0.17 3.41
CA ASN A 36 -10.88 -1.37 3.70
C ASN A 36 -10.49 -2.57 2.80
N CYS A 37 -9.26 -2.55 2.29
CA CYS A 37 -8.63 -3.62 1.52
C CYS A 37 -7.72 -4.46 2.43
N ARG A 38 -7.30 -5.64 1.98
CA ARG A 38 -6.24 -6.41 2.64
C ARG A 38 -4.88 -5.96 2.13
N VAL A 39 -3.92 -5.74 3.04
CA VAL A 39 -2.58 -5.29 2.67
C VAL A 39 -1.56 -6.39 2.97
N PHE A 40 -0.77 -6.77 1.98
CA PHE A 40 0.35 -7.70 2.15
C PHE A 40 1.66 -6.94 2.05
N ASN A 41 2.52 -7.14 3.04
CA ASN A 41 3.78 -6.44 3.16
C ASN A 41 4.91 -7.31 2.60
N PHE A 42 5.73 -6.73 1.74
CA PHE A 42 6.88 -7.37 1.13
C PHE A 42 8.11 -6.48 1.25
N PHE A 43 9.28 -7.10 1.27
CA PHE A 43 10.56 -6.38 1.26
C PHE A 43 11.00 -6.02 -0.15
N SER A 44 10.64 -6.85 -1.12
CA SER A 44 11.04 -6.66 -2.51
C SER A 44 9.98 -7.19 -3.47
N LEU A 45 10.13 -6.83 -4.75
CA LEU A 45 9.25 -7.32 -5.80
C LEU A 45 9.39 -8.83 -5.99
N GLU A 46 10.59 -9.38 -5.84
CA GLU A 46 10.86 -10.81 -6.01
C GLU A 46 10.06 -11.67 -5.03
N GLU A 47 9.86 -11.19 -3.80
CA GLU A 47 9.08 -11.90 -2.77
C GLU A 47 7.61 -12.04 -3.18
N THR A 48 7.08 -11.04 -3.88
CA THR A 48 5.67 -11.01 -4.30
C THR A 48 5.32 -12.11 -5.30
N ARG A 49 6.31 -12.64 -6.02
CA ARG A 49 6.12 -13.72 -7.02
C ARG A 49 5.49 -14.97 -6.41
N LEU A 50 5.80 -15.27 -5.14
CA LEU A 50 5.21 -16.41 -4.43
C LEU A 50 3.70 -16.23 -4.18
N TYR A 51 3.21 -15.00 -4.31
CA TYR A 51 1.86 -14.57 -4.00
C TYR A 51 1.11 -14.04 -5.24
N GLU A 52 1.60 -14.28 -6.45
CA GLU A 52 0.98 -13.85 -7.72
C GLU A 52 -0.51 -14.20 -7.82
N LYS A 53 -0.90 -15.37 -7.29
CA LYS A 53 -2.29 -15.84 -7.25
C LYS A 53 -3.25 -14.96 -6.46
N LEU A 54 -2.75 -14.06 -5.61
CA LEU A 54 -3.58 -13.12 -4.86
C LEU A 54 -4.12 -11.98 -5.74
N GLN A 55 -3.55 -11.78 -6.94
CA GLN A 55 -3.94 -10.74 -7.90
C GLN A 55 -4.20 -9.37 -7.25
N PRO A 56 -3.13 -8.66 -6.84
CA PRO A 56 -3.28 -7.36 -6.20
C PRO A 56 -3.97 -6.37 -7.15
N SER A 57 -4.92 -5.61 -6.60
CA SER A 57 -5.54 -4.48 -7.30
C SER A 57 -4.61 -3.27 -7.42
N LEU A 58 -3.59 -3.21 -6.57
CA LEU A 58 -2.63 -2.11 -6.50
C LEU A 58 -1.32 -2.59 -5.89
N ILE A 59 -0.21 -2.15 -6.48
CA ILE A 59 1.13 -2.33 -5.94
C ILE A 59 1.64 -0.95 -5.51
N LEU A 60 1.97 -0.82 -4.23
CA LEU A 60 2.64 0.35 -3.67
C LEU A 60 4.09 -0.02 -3.44
N HIS A 61 5.03 0.73 -4.02
CA HIS A 61 6.44 0.47 -3.82
C HIS A 61 7.22 1.74 -3.51
N ASN A 62 8.29 1.60 -2.75
CA ASN A 62 9.24 2.69 -2.46
C ASN A 62 10.63 2.45 -3.07
N SER A 63 10.80 1.36 -3.81
CA SER A 63 12.02 1.09 -4.57
C SER A 63 11.92 1.69 -5.97
N ASP A 64 13.06 2.16 -6.49
CA ASP A 64 13.23 2.64 -7.88
C ASP A 64 13.08 1.53 -8.94
N GLY A 65 12.61 0.34 -8.54
CA GLY A 65 12.39 -0.79 -9.43
C GLY A 65 11.16 -0.60 -10.30
N HIS A 66 11.30 -0.95 -11.58
CA HIS A 66 10.16 -1.08 -12.48
C HIS A 66 9.22 -2.20 -12.01
N THR A 67 7.91 -2.00 -12.18
CA THR A 67 6.92 -3.04 -11.95
C THR A 67 7.25 -4.26 -12.84
N PRO A 68 7.39 -5.46 -12.29
CA PRO A 68 7.72 -6.65 -13.05
C PRO A 68 6.64 -6.99 -14.07
N THR A 69 7.04 -7.60 -15.19
CA THR A 69 6.14 -7.99 -16.30
C THR A 69 5.04 -8.98 -15.89
N TYR A 70 5.21 -9.76 -14.82
CA TYR A 70 4.16 -10.66 -14.32
C TYR A 70 2.99 -9.94 -13.61
N TYR A 71 3.06 -8.62 -13.47
CA TYR A 71 1.93 -7.78 -13.03
C TYR A 71 1.45 -6.82 -14.12
N GLU A 72 1.62 -7.19 -15.39
CA GLU A 72 1.07 -6.42 -16.51
C GLU A 72 -0.42 -6.10 -16.30
N GLY A 73 -0.76 -4.82 -16.45
CA GLY A 73 -2.12 -4.31 -16.25
C GLY A 73 -2.51 -4.00 -14.80
N ILE A 74 -1.64 -4.28 -13.81
CA ILE A 74 -1.87 -3.88 -12.42
C ILE A 74 -1.29 -2.48 -12.18
N ASN A 75 -2.08 -1.62 -11.54
CA ASN A 75 -1.64 -0.28 -11.18
C ASN A 75 -0.48 -0.37 -10.17
N SER A 76 0.64 0.25 -10.51
CA SER A 76 1.82 0.38 -9.65
C SER A 76 2.05 1.85 -9.35
N VAL A 77 2.25 2.17 -8.07
CA VAL A 77 2.43 3.55 -7.60
C VAL A 77 3.68 3.63 -6.75
N HIS A 78 4.56 4.55 -7.12
CA HIS A 78 5.76 4.82 -6.36
C HIS A 78 5.44 5.80 -5.23
N ILE A 79 5.53 5.36 -3.97
CA ILE A 79 5.05 6.15 -2.82
C ILE A 79 5.73 7.51 -2.75
N SER A 80 7.07 7.55 -2.77
CA SER A 80 7.82 8.80 -2.66
C SER A 80 7.61 9.75 -3.85
N ASN A 81 7.55 9.21 -5.08
CA ASN A 81 7.50 10.01 -6.29
C ASN A 81 6.07 10.47 -6.65
N ASP A 82 5.06 9.65 -6.36
CA ASP A 82 3.69 9.91 -6.81
C ASP A 82 2.78 10.44 -5.70
N LEU A 83 3.03 10.03 -4.45
CA LEU A 83 2.14 10.33 -3.32
C LEU A 83 2.75 11.35 -2.33
N VAL A 84 4.08 11.48 -2.30
CA VAL A 84 4.82 12.38 -1.40
C VAL A 84 5.55 13.47 -2.21
N LYS A 85 4.93 14.00 -3.27
CA LYS A 85 5.45 15.21 -3.93
C LYS A 85 5.44 16.37 -2.91
N ASN A 86 6.61 16.81 -2.46
CA ASN A 86 6.90 17.98 -1.61
C ASN A 86 6.96 17.82 -0.07
N ARG A 87 7.17 16.63 0.50
CA ARG A 87 7.49 16.51 1.95
C ARG A 87 8.89 15.93 2.15
N LEU A 88 9.89 16.81 2.07
CA LEU A 88 11.31 16.54 2.32
C LEU A 88 11.52 16.06 3.76
N THR A 89 11.53 14.74 3.98
CA THR A 89 12.47 14.02 4.85
C THR A 89 12.10 12.54 4.91
N PRO A 90 12.99 11.60 4.53
CA PRO A 90 12.80 10.15 4.71
C PRO A 90 12.65 9.74 6.19
N ALA A 91 13.10 10.61 7.11
CA ALA A 91 13.23 10.31 8.53
C ALA A 91 11.90 10.31 9.33
N TYR A 92 10.79 10.78 8.76
CA TYR A 92 9.50 10.80 9.47
C TYR A 92 8.34 10.49 8.53
N PHE A 93 8.06 9.20 8.34
CA PHE A 93 6.68 8.78 8.10
C PHE A 93 5.87 8.99 9.39
N ASN A 94 5.53 10.24 9.68
CA ASN A 94 4.63 10.57 10.77
C ASN A 94 3.22 10.03 10.43
N ASN A 95 2.42 9.65 11.43
CA ASN A 95 1.07 9.08 11.29
C ASN A 95 0.17 9.88 10.34
N LEU A 96 0.35 11.20 10.29
CA LEU A 96 -0.35 12.09 9.35
C LEU A 96 -0.02 11.79 7.88
N ILE A 97 1.25 11.58 7.54
CA ILE A 97 1.68 11.30 6.17
C ILE A 97 1.16 9.94 5.73
N MET A 98 1.26 8.91 6.59
CA MET A 98 0.70 7.59 6.32
C MET A 98 -0.81 7.66 6.02
N TYR A 99 -1.54 8.48 6.78
CA TYR A 99 -2.98 8.65 6.60
C TYR A 99 -3.34 9.42 5.33
N ASP A 100 -2.58 10.47 4.99
CA ASP A 100 -2.75 11.22 3.74
C ASP A 100 -2.49 10.32 2.52
N ILE A 101 -1.43 9.51 2.56
CA ILE A 101 -1.13 8.52 1.52
C ILE A 101 -2.25 7.50 1.41
N ALA A 102 -2.71 6.94 2.53
CA ALA A 102 -3.79 5.96 2.53
C ALA A 102 -5.11 6.55 1.97
N LYS A 103 -5.38 7.83 2.20
CA LYS A 103 -6.50 8.54 1.56
C LYS A 103 -6.32 8.70 0.06
N ALA A 104 -5.12 9.00 -0.42
CA ALA A 104 -4.82 9.08 -1.84
C ALA A 104 -5.01 7.71 -2.52
N VAL A 105 -4.47 6.65 -1.91
CA VAL A 105 -4.64 5.26 -2.34
C VAL A 105 -6.11 4.88 -2.44
N LYS A 106 -6.95 5.25 -1.46
CA LYS A 106 -8.39 5.00 -1.51
C LYS A 106 -9.08 5.63 -2.73
N LYS A 107 -8.58 6.77 -3.23
CA LYS A 107 -9.13 7.40 -4.43
C LYS A 107 -8.75 6.65 -5.71
N LEU A 108 -7.57 6.01 -5.73
CA LEU A 108 -7.07 5.21 -6.86
C LEU A 108 -7.78 3.86 -7.00
N LEU A 109 -8.40 3.37 -5.92
CA LEU A 109 -9.13 2.10 -5.87
C LEU A 109 -10.63 2.23 -6.21
N LYS A 110 -11.10 3.44 -6.56
CA LYS A 110 -12.49 3.72 -6.97
C LYS A 110 -12.60 3.79 -8.48
#